data_AF-A0A1R3RDU8-F1
#
_entry.id   AF-A0A1R3RDU8-F1
#
_cell.length_a   1.000
_cell.length_b   1.000
_cell.length_c   1.000
_cell.angle_alpha   90.00
_cell.angle_beta   90.00
_cell.angle_gamma   90.00
#
_symmetry.space_group_name_H-M   'P 1'
#
loop_
_entity.id
_entity.type
_entity.pdbx_description
1 polymer ?
#
loop_
_entity_poly.entity_id
_entity_poly.type
_entity_poly.pdbx_seq_one_letter_code
_entity_poly.pdbx_strand_id
1 'polypeptide(L)'
;MVPTSDCQMVRALQDAASNDNFHIPFELTKVPAVSNFIGRTADIDRLWKLLQPNASNLRKVVVLHGMEGLGKTQLAIHFARLHKTAFTAIFWVNGQDENVLIRSLADIAARLRDMSIQRIVLRNTETEDPKQDTQHVLEWLSQEFIIMTREA
;
A
#
# COMPACT_ATOMS: atom_id res chain seq x y z
N MET A 1 32.00 8.70 -35.40
CA MET A 1 31.23 7.43 -35.29
C MET A 1 31.25 7.03 -33.82
N VAL A 2 30.20 7.37 -33.07
CA VAL A 2 30.12 7.13 -31.62
C VAL A 2 29.23 5.89 -31.40
N PRO A 3 29.64 4.86 -30.63
CA PRO A 3 28.86 3.64 -30.50
C PRO A 3 27.63 3.85 -29.62
N THR A 4 26.51 3.34 -30.11
CA THR A 4 25.14 3.44 -29.58
C THR A 4 24.90 2.52 -28.37
N SER A 5 25.89 2.37 -27.48
CA SER A 5 25.85 1.40 -26.38
C SER A 5 25.40 1.98 -25.04
N ASP A 6 25.45 3.30 -24.85
CA ASP A 6 25.12 3.91 -23.56
C ASP A 6 23.60 3.96 -23.29
N CYS A 7 22.76 4.14 -24.33
CA CYS A 7 21.31 4.32 -24.15
C CYS A 7 20.55 3.06 -23.71
N GLN A 8 21.11 1.86 -23.89
CA GLN A 8 20.45 0.62 -23.42
C GLN A 8 20.60 0.43 -21.91
N MET A 9 21.72 0.87 -21.34
CA MET A 9 21.96 0.76 -19.90
C MET A 9 21.16 1.78 -19.09
N VAL A 10 20.94 2.99 -19.64
CA VAL A 10 20.09 4.01 -18.97
C VAL A 10 18.62 3.58 -18.89
N ARG A 11 18.10 2.91 -19.93
CA ARG A 11 16.70 2.42 -19.95
C ARG A 11 16.45 1.30 -18.94
N ALA A 12 17.35 0.33 -18.83
CA ALA A 12 17.21 -0.75 -17.85
C ALA A 12 17.26 -0.25 -16.38
N LEU A 13 18.00 0.83 -16.12
CA LEU A 13 18.01 1.50 -14.82
C LEU A 13 16.74 2.34 -14.58
N GLN A 14 16.14 2.91 -15.63
CA GLN A 14 14.88 3.66 -15.54
C GLN A 14 13.65 2.76 -15.38
N ASP A 15 13.68 1.56 -15.94
CA ASP A 15 12.62 0.56 -15.75
C ASP A 15 12.64 -0.01 -14.32
N ALA A 16 13.82 -0.12 -13.70
CA ALA A 16 13.96 -0.46 -12.27
C ALA A 16 13.51 0.70 -11.36
N ALA A 17 13.82 1.94 -11.73
CA ALA A 17 13.45 3.14 -10.95
C ALA A 17 11.95 3.49 -11.00
N SER A 18 11.16 2.85 -11.88
CA SER A 18 9.73 3.11 -12.02
C SER A 18 8.84 2.34 -11.02
N ASN A 19 9.43 1.42 -10.23
CA ASN A 19 8.68 0.53 -9.32
C ASN A 19 8.86 0.82 -7.81
N ASP A 20 9.72 1.76 -7.43
CA ASP A 20 10.07 2.01 -6.02
C ASP A 20 9.14 3.04 -5.33
N ASN A 21 8.17 3.57 -6.06
CA ASN A 21 7.28 4.65 -5.61
C ASN A 21 6.30 4.28 -4.51
N PHE A 22 6.19 2.99 -4.16
CA PHE A 22 5.26 2.46 -3.17
C PHE A 22 5.97 1.68 -2.05
N HIS A 23 7.30 1.71 -1.94
CA HIS A 23 8.00 0.89 -0.95
C HIS A 23 7.98 1.51 0.45
N ILE A 24 6.93 1.25 1.23
CA ILE A 24 6.77 1.81 2.57
C ILE A 24 6.98 0.74 3.64
N PRO A 25 7.95 0.93 4.56
CA PRO A 25 8.12 0.09 5.73
C PRO A 25 6.81 -0.26 6.43
N PHE A 26 6.61 -1.56 6.63
CA PHE A 26 5.46 -2.10 7.34
C PHE A 26 5.41 -1.62 8.79
N GLU A 27 4.33 -0.96 9.18
CA GLU A 27 4.08 -0.53 10.56
C GLU A 27 2.70 -0.94 11.05
N LEU A 28 2.67 -1.57 12.23
CA LEU A 28 1.45 -1.90 12.97
C LEU A 28 1.55 -1.49 14.44
N THR A 29 2.44 -0.57 14.79
CA THR A 29 2.68 -0.12 16.18
C THR A 29 1.42 0.42 16.86
N LYS A 30 0.51 1.02 16.08
CA LYS A 30 -0.76 1.58 16.56
C LYS A 30 -1.90 0.54 16.68
N VAL A 31 -1.66 -0.73 16.36
CA VAL A 31 -2.72 -1.76 16.29
C VAL A 31 -2.42 -2.91 17.27
N PRO A 32 -3.34 -3.22 18.20
CA PRO A 32 -3.13 -4.32 19.14
C PRO A 32 -3.11 -5.64 18.39
N ALA A 33 -1.99 -6.35 18.47
CA ALA A 33 -1.78 -7.59 17.77
C ALA A 33 -1.37 -8.69 18.74
N VAL A 34 -2.01 -9.85 18.62
CA VAL A 34 -1.64 -11.03 19.41
C VAL A 34 -0.26 -11.56 18.98
N SER A 35 0.50 -12.08 19.94
CA SER A 35 1.81 -12.70 19.68
C SER A 35 1.65 -14.07 19.02
N ASN A 36 0.72 -14.88 19.51
CA ASN A 36 0.47 -16.24 19.04
C ASN A 36 -0.93 -16.32 18.40
N PHE A 37 -0.99 -16.17 17.08
CA PHE A 37 -2.21 -16.44 16.31
C PHE A 37 -2.19 -17.91 15.89
N ILE A 38 -3.21 -18.68 16.27
CA ILE A 38 -3.28 -20.13 16.04
C ILE A 38 -4.56 -20.46 15.28
N GLY A 39 -4.46 -21.38 14.31
CA GLY A 39 -5.59 -21.85 13.50
C GLY A 39 -5.95 -20.89 12.38
N ARG A 40 -7.12 -21.10 11.76
CA ARG A 40 -7.66 -20.30 10.64
C ARG A 40 -6.74 -20.22 9.41
N THR A 41 -5.87 -21.21 9.23
CA THR A 41 -5.00 -21.34 8.05
C THR A 41 -5.81 -21.33 6.75
N ALA A 42 -6.95 -22.02 6.71
CA ALA A 42 -7.85 -21.99 5.56
C ALA A 42 -8.37 -20.58 5.22
N ASP A 43 -8.64 -19.74 6.22
CA ASP A 43 -9.07 -18.35 6.01
C ASP A 43 -7.91 -17.51 5.47
N ILE A 44 -6.70 -17.69 6.02
CA ILE A 44 -5.48 -17.03 5.53
C ILE A 44 -5.18 -17.41 4.09
N ASP A 45 -5.24 -18.70 3.75
CA ASP A 45 -5.01 -19.19 2.38
C ASP A 45 -6.06 -18.64 1.41
N ARG A 46 -7.31 -18.52 1.85
CA ARG A 46 -8.38 -17.90 1.06
C ARG A 46 -8.11 -16.40 0.84
N LEU A 47 -7.70 -15.67 1.87
CA LEU A 47 -7.30 -14.27 1.76
C LEU A 47 -6.12 -14.12 0.79
N TRP A 48 -5.12 -14.99 0.88
CA TRP A 48 -3.96 -14.95 -0.02
C TRP A 48 -4.38 -15.16 -1.47
N LYS A 49 -5.20 -16.16 -1.76
CA LYS A 49 -5.71 -16.40 -3.13
C LYS A 49 -6.44 -15.19 -3.71
N LEU A 50 -7.19 -14.47 -2.88
CA LEU A 50 -8.00 -13.31 -3.27
C LEU A 50 -7.20 -12.01 -3.37
N LEU A 51 -6.14 -11.84 -2.57
CA LEU A 51 -5.42 -10.57 -2.42
C LEU A 51 -3.99 -10.58 -2.99
N GLN A 52 -3.44 -11.74 -3.34
CA GLN A 52 -2.08 -11.83 -3.90
C GLN A 52 -1.94 -10.90 -5.13
N PRO A 53 -0.86 -10.10 -5.24
CA PRO A 53 -0.70 -9.13 -6.32
C PRO A 53 -0.82 -9.76 -7.71
N ASN A 54 -0.22 -10.93 -7.91
CA ASN A 54 -0.07 -11.56 -9.23
C ASN A 54 -1.36 -12.19 -9.79
N ALA A 55 -2.46 -12.25 -9.03
CA ALA A 55 -3.69 -12.90 -9.50
C ALA A 55 -4.47 -12.10 -10.55
N SER A 56 -4.35 -10.77 -10.58
CA SER A 56 -5.05 -9.85 -11.49
C SER A 56 -4.55 -8.42 -11.27
N ASN A 57 -4.58 -7.60 -12.33
CA ASN A 57 -4.23 -6.18 -12.29
C ASN A 57 -5.37 -5.29 -11.76
N LEU A 58 -6.58 -5.83 -11.58
CA LEU A 58 -7.71 -5.09 -11.03
C LEU A 58 -7.57 -4.89 -9.52
N ARG A 59 -8.17 -3.80 -9.01
CA ARG A 59 -8.27 -3.55 -7.56
C ARG A 59 -9.07 -4.66 -6.88
N LYS A 60 -8.48 -5.27 -5.85
CA LYS A 60 -9.08 -6.38 -5.08
C LYS A 60 -9.61 -5.85 -3.76
N VAL A 61 -10.85 -6.21 -3.43
CA VAL A 61 -11.51 -5.82 -2.18
C VAL A 61 -12.05 -7.07 -1.50
N VAL A 62 -11.73 -7.23 -0.22
CA VAL A 62 -12.24 -8.31 0.62
C VAL A 62 -12.85 -7.72 1.88
N VAL A 63 -14.06 -8.16 2.22
CA VAL A 63 -14.77 -7.76 3.44
C VAL A 63 -14.75 -8.93 4.42
N LEU A 64 -14.13 -8.73 5.58
CA LEU A 64 -14.16 -9.68 6.69
C LEU A 64 -15.38 -9.41 7.57
N HIS A 65 -16.39 -10.29 7.51
CA HIS A 65 -17.60 -10.21 8.31
C HIS A 65 -17.74 -11.45 9.22
N GLY A 66 -18.61 -11.37 10.23
CA GLY A 66 -18.84 -12.44 11.21
C GLY A 66 -19.22 -11.89 12.59
N MET A 67 -19.45 -12.76 13.56
CA MET A 67 -19.82 -12.36 14.92
C MET A 67 -18.69 -11.56 15.60
N GLU A 68 -19.09 -10.69 16.53
CA GLU A 68 -18.17 -9.97 17.40
C GLU A 68 -17.30 -10.95 18.20
N GLY A 69 -16.06 -10.55 18.53
CA GLY A 69 -15.15 -11.38 19.33
C GLY A 69 -14.46 -12.54 18.60
N LEU A 70 -14.86 -12.92 17.38
CA LEU A 70 -14.20 -14.00 16.60
C LEU A 70 -12.82 -13.63 16.00
N GLY A 71 -12.25 -12.49 16.39
CA GLY A 71 -10.89 -12.12 16.00
C GLY A 71 -10.72 -11.74 14.53
N LYS A 72 -11.73 -11.17 13.86
CA LYS A 72 -11.64 -10.70 12.47
C LYS A 72 -10.49 -9.71 12.26
N THR A 73 -10.35 -8.76 13.18
CA THR A 73 -9.24 -7.80 13.19
C THR A 73 -7.89 -8.50 13.35
N GLN A 74 -7.80 -9.50 14.22
CA GLN A 74 -6.57 -10.28 14.41
C GLN A 74 -6.22 -11.12 13.18
N LEU A 75 -7.21 -11.64 12.46
CA LEU A 75 -6.99 -12.33 11.19
C LEU A 75 -6.37 -11.39 10.14
N ALA A 76 -6.91 -10.17 9.99
CA ALA A 76 -6.38 -9.17 9.07
C ALA A 76 -4.94 -8.77 9.42
N ILE A 77 -4.68 -8.53 10.71
CA ILE A 77 -3.34 -8.21 11.22
C ILE A 77 -2.37 -9.36 10.95
N HIS A 78 -2.78 -10.60 11.21
CA HIS A 78 -1.95 -11.78 11.00
C HIS A 78 -1.63 -11.97 9.51
N PHE A 79 -2.64 -11.85 8.64
CA PHE A 79 -2.46 -11.86 7.19
C PHE A 79 -1.44 -10.81 6.72
N ALA A 80 -1.60 -9.57 7.18
CA ALA A 80 -0.70 -8.47 6.83
C ALA A 80 0.74 -8.72 7.29
N ARG A 81 0.93 -9.28 8.50
CA ARG A 81 2.26 -9.65 9.02
C ARG A 81 2.91 -10.78 8.22
N LEU A 82 2.13 -11.82 7.90
CA LEU A 82 2.61 -13.01 7.20
C LEU A 82 3.06 -12.68 5.78
N HIS A 83 2.32 -11.82 5.08
CA HIS A 83 2.56 -11.50 3.67
C HIS A 83 3.17 -10.11 3.46
N LYS A 84 3.75 -9.48 4.49
CA LYS A 84 4.27 -8.10 4.42
C LYS A 84 5.28 -7.87 3.29
N THR A 85 6.05 -8.90 2.92
CA THR A 85 7.07 -8.82 1.87
C THR A 85 6.49 -8.97 0.46
N ALA A 86 5.25 -9.42 0.33
CA ALA A 86 4.56 -9.54 -0.95
C ALA A 86 3.91 -8.23 -1.41
N PHE A 87 3.79 -7.25 -0.51
CA PHE A 87 3.22 -5.94 -0.80
C PHE A 87 4.29 -4.86 -0.69
N THR A 88 4.20 -3.84 -1.52
CA THR A 88 5.12 -2.69 -1.50
C THR A 88 4.83 -1.76 -0.32
N ALA A 89 3.55 -1.56 0.00
CA ALA A 89 3.09 -0.83 1.17
C ALA A 89 1.87 -1.51 1.80
N ILE A 90 1.74 -1.39 3.12
CA ILE A 90 0.54 -1.78 3.86
C ILE A 90 0.21 -0.65 4.84
N PHE A 91 -1.03 -0.19 4.80
CA PHE A 91 -1.53 0.85 5.68
C PHE A 91 -2.68 0.30 6.53
N TRP A 92 -2.68 0.67 7.81
CA TRP A 92 -3.82 0.46 8.69
C TRP A 92 -4.56 1.77 8.87
N VAL A 93 -5.82 1.81 8.46
CA VAL A 93 -6.65 3.01 8.49
C VAL A 93 -7.83 2.80 9.43
N ASN A 94 -8.08 3.78 10.31
CA ASN A 94 -9.25 3.74 11.19
C ASN A 94 -10.47 4.37 10.49
N GLY A 95 -11.49 3.55 10.21
CA GLY A 95 -12.73 3.97 9.56
C GLY A 95 -13.93 4.13 10.50
N GLN A 96 -13.72 4.40 11.79
CA GLN A 96 -14.80 4.52 12.78
C GLN A 96 -15.77 5.67 12.48
N ASP A 97 -15.25 6.82 12.06
CA ASP A 97 -16.01 7.99 11.60
C ASP A 97 -15.16 8.82 10.62
N GLU A 98 -15.79 9.78 9.96
CA GLU A 98 -15.17 10.60 8.91
C GLU A 98 -13.96 11.38 9.43
N ASN A 99 -14.03 11.98 10.62
CA ASN A 99 -12.94 12.79 11.17
C ASN A 99 -11.74 11.91 11.54
N VAL A 100 -11.99 10.73 12.11
CA VAL A 100 -10.95 9.74 12.42
C VAL A 100 -10.32 9.18 11.15
N LEU A 101 -11.11 8.95 10.10
CA LEU A 101 -10.62 8.50 8.80
C LEU A 101 -9.72 9.55 8.14
N ILE A 102 -10.17 10.81 8.08
CA ILE A 102 -9.40 11.94 7.55
C ILE A 102 -8.06 12.07 8.28
N ARG A 103 -8.07 12.05 9.62
CA ARG A 103 -6.84 12.10 10.42
C ARG A 103 -5.92 10.91 10.13
N SER A 104 -6.48 9.70 10.03
CA SER A 104 -5.70 8.49 9.75
C SER A 104 -5.06 8.52 8.34
N LEU A 105 -5.70 9.16 7.36
CA LEU A 105 -5.15 9.35 6.02
C LEU A 105 -4.12 10.48 5.98
N ALA A 106 -4.34 11.57 6.72
CA ALA A 106 -3.35 12.64 6.88
C ALA A 106 -2.05 12.14 7.55
N ASP A 107 -2.15 11.27 8.57
CA ASP A 107 -1.01 10.59 9.18
C ASP A 107 -0.16 9.82 8.13
N ILE A 108 -0.84 9.19 7.16
CA ILE A 108 -0.17 8.48 6.06
C ILE A 108 0.54 9.49 5.15
N ALA A 109 -0.11 10.61 4.80
CA ALA A 109 0.49 11.69 4.00
C ALA A 109 1.79 12.21 4.63
N ALA A 110 1.77 12.46 5.94
CA ALA A 110 2.95 12.91 6.69
C ALA A 110 4.07 11.87 6.63
N ARG A 111 3.75 10.59 6.83
CA ARG A 111 4.74 9.50 6.78
C ARG A 111 5.34 9.30 5.38
N LEU A 112 4.55 9.47 4.32
CA LEU A 112 5.02 9.44 2.94
C LEU A 112 5.99 10.60 2.64
N ARG A 113 5.76 11.78 3.23
CA ARG A 113 6.62 12.96 3.10
C ARG A 113 7.97 12.74 3.79
N ASP A 114 7.96 12.26 5.04
CA ASP A 114 9.16 12.04 5.84
C ASP A 114 10.12 11.03 5.21
N MET A 115 9.60 10.01 4.53
CA MET A 115 10.42 8.95 3.93
C MET A 115 10.92 9.25 2.52
N SER A 116 10.68 10.45 1.99
CA SER A 116 11.23 10.94 0.71
C SER A 116 10.96 10.04 -0.51
N ILE A 117 9.90 9.22 -0.50
CA ILE A 117 9.57 8.35 -1.65
C ILE A 117 8.89 9.10 -2.80
N GLN A 118 8.25 10.25 -2.56
CA GLN A 118 7.77 11.07 -3.68
C GLN A 118 7.96 12.56 -3.41
N ARG A 119 9.21 12.99 -3.58
CA ARG A 119 9.56 14.41 -3.60
C ARG A 119 8.99 15.12 -4.83
N ILE A 120 8.11 14.53 -5.67
CA ILE A 120 7.56 15.16 -6.89
C ILE A 120 6.03 15.33 -6.83
N VAL A 121 5.29 14.38 -6.24
CA VAL A 121 3.81 14.44 -6.18
C VAL A 121 3.28 15.16 -4.94
N LEU A 122 3.94 15.02 -3.77
CA LEU A 122 3.53 15.69 -2.53
C LEU A 122 4.15 17.09 -2.34
N ARG A 123 4.76 17.68 -3.38
CA ARG A 123 5.54 18.94 -3.30
C ARG A 123 4.77 20.16 -2.78
N ASN A 124 3.44 20.09 -2.70
CA ASN A 124 2.60 21.26 -2.41
C ASN A 124 1.74 21.11 -1.13
N THR A 125 2.02 20.13 -0.26
CA THR A 125 1.13 19.80 0.88
C THR A 125 1.58 20.33 2.24
N GLU A 126 2.29 21.46 2.30
CA GLU A 126 2.29 22.27 3.53
C GLU A 126 0.92 22.94 3.69
N THR A 127 -0.11 22.13 3.87
CA THR A 127 -1.49 22.58 4.06
C THR A 127 -1.84 22.28 5.50
N GLU A 128 -2.24 23.30 6.27
CA GLU A 128 -2.74 23.13 7.63
C GLU A 128 -4.08 22.36 7.68
N ASP A 129 -4.66 22.04 6.51
CA ASP A 129 -5.94 21.34 6.37
C ASP A 129 -5.76 19.82 6.14
N PRO A 130 -6.15 18.97 7.10
CA PRO A 130 -6.04 17.50 6.98
C PRO A 130 -6.92 16.92 5.86
N LYS A 131 -7.94 17.64 5.38
CA LYS A 131 -8.76 17.21 4.24
C LYS A 131 -7.97 17.22 2.94
N GLN A 132 -7.09 18.20 2.76
CA GLN A 132 -6.28 18.32 1.56
C GLN A 132 -5.22 17.22 1.51
N ASP A 133 -4.55 16.95 2.64
CA ASP A 133 -3.63 15.81 2.77
C ASP A 133 -4.31 14.48 2.44
N THR A 134 -5.55 14.31 2.93
CA THR A 134 -6.36 13.13 2.62
C THR A 134 -6.60 12.97 1.12
N GLN A 135 -6.97 14.05 0.43
CA GLN A 135 -7.21 14.03 -1.01
C GLN A 135 -5.96 13.61 -1.79
N HIS A 136 -4.80 14.14 -1.42
CA HIS A 136 -3.53 13.77 -2.06
C HIS A 136 -3.16 12.30 -1.87
N VAL A 137 -3.42 11.73 -0.68
CA VAL A 137 -3.22 10.29 -0.45
C VAL A 137 -4.18 9.45 -1.28
N LEU A 138 -5.44 9.87 -1.40
CA LEU A 138 -6.43 9.16 -2.22
C LEU A 138 -6.07 9.19 -3.70
N GLU A 139 -5.57 10.33 -4.20
CA GLU A 139 -5.04 10.47 -5.56
C GLU A 139 -3.80 9.58 -5.78
N TRP A 140 -2.89 9.54 -4.81
CA TRP A 140 -1.74 8.66 -4.86
C TRP A 140 -2.15 7.17 -4.90
N LEU A 141 -3.14 6.76 -4.11
CA LEU A 141 -3.71 5.41 -4.11
C LEU A 141 -4.54 5.10 -5.37
N SER A 142 -5.00 6.12 -6.10
CA SER A 142 -5.77 5.97 -7.34
C SER A 142 -4.88 5.87 -8.58
N GLN A 143 -3.57 6.09 -8.45
CA GLN A 143 -2.61 5.82 -9.52
C GLN A 143 -2.60 4.32 -9.82
N GLU A 144 -3.42 3.91 -10.79
CA GLU A 144 -3.28 2.64 -11.47
C GLU A 144 -1.89 2.63 -12.10
N PHE A 145 -1.14 1.54 -11.90
CA PHE A 145 -0.04 1.23 -12.80
C PHE A 145 -0.72 1.07 -14.16
N ILE A 146 -0.69 2.13 -14.99
CA ILE A 146 -0.93 2.02 -16.41
C ILE A 146 0.14 1.06 -16.87
N ILE A 147 -0.20 -0.23 -16.88
CA ILE A 147 0.53 -1.22 -17.63
C ILE A 147 0.41 -0.71 -19.06
N MET A 148 1.46 -0.04 -19.53
CA MET A 148 1.69 0.09 -20.96
C MET A 148 1.73 -1.33 -21.51
N THR A 149 0.58 -1.84 -21.92
CA THR A 149 0.50 -2.82 -22.99
C THR A 149 1.10 -2.13 -24.20
N ARG A 150 2.42 -2.26 -24.38
CA ARG A 150 3.02 -2.05 -25.67
C ARG A 150 2.88 -3.37 -26.40
N GLU A 151 1.91 -3.41 -27.30
CA GLU A 151 1.85 -4.43 -28.36
C GLU A 151 3.22 -4.53 -29.03
N ALA A 152 3.65 -5.77 -29.22
CA ALA A 152 4.57 -6.18 -30.27
C ALA A 152 4.00 -7.46 -30.88
#